data_AF-A0AAX6GC76-F1
#
_entry.id   AF-A0AAX6GC76-F1
#
_cell.length_a   1.000
_cell.length_b   1.000
_cell.length_c   1.000
_cell.angle_alpha   90.00
_cell.angle_beta   90.00
_cell.angle_gamma   90.00
#
_symmetry.space_group_name_H-M   'P 1'
#
loop_
_entity.id
_entity.type
_entity.pdbx_description
1 polymer ?
#
loop_
_entity_poly.entity_id
_entity_poly.type
_entity_poly.pdbx_seq_one_letter_code
_entity_poly.pdbx_strand_id
1 'polypeptide(L)'
;MAGALAARRIRPLFLSRSSFWSWAGAETTPSTTTTSSSSSSSSRTHQKKHGPHRLSSVIDAVNDRKLPPELRGRPNSVRSETDIANVVEQRIWRSMEEGHFENLPGKGKPLDLNSNPHADPAEDTLYRILSRNGCAPEWIELNKEIRCMITEWRSALKKAWNSRQNDQGSKWPEDSEALKAQMRDINNKVLRYNLIVPFGRQTFGLKWEKEIDKLE
;
A
#
# COMPACT_ATOMS: atom_id res chain seq x y z
N MET A 1 -17.27 37.81 -35.82
CA MET A 1 -16.16 37.78 -34.84
C MET A 1 -16.58 36.86 -33.71
N ALA A 2 -16.00 35.67 -33.61
CA ALA A 2 -16.31 34.71 -32.55
C ALA A 2 -15.04 34.47 -31.71
N GLY A 3 -15.10 34.87 -30.45
CA GLY A 3 -14.06 34.67 -29.43
C GLY A 3 -14.24 33.34 -28.71
N ALA A 4 -13.11 32.74 -28.34
CA ALA A 4 -12.94 31.43 -27.73
C ALA A 4 -13.46 31.33 -26.28
N LEU A 5 -13.70 30.10 -25.79
CA LEU A 5 -13.02 29.52 -24.62
C LEU A 5 -13.48 28.07 -24.38
N ALA A 6 -12.53 27.15 -24.51
CA ALA A 6 -12.70 25.71 -24.33
C ALA A 6 -12.59 25.30 -22.85
N ALA A 7 -13.41 24.34 -22.46
CA ALA A 7 -13.51 23.79 -21.11
C ALA A 7 -12.25 22.97 -20.71
N ARG A 8 -11.67 23.30 -19.55
CA ARG A 8 -10.64 22.49 -18.87
C ARG A 8 -11.30 21.48 -17.93
N ARG A 9 -11.05 20.20 -18.15
CA ARG A 9 -11.50 19.07 -17.30
C ARG A 9 -10.25 18.43 -16.67
N ILE A 10 -10.17 18.45 -15.35
CA ILE A 10 -9.07 17.86 -14.56
C ILE A 10 -9.32 16.36 -14.41
N ARG A 11 -8.31 15.52 -14.70
CA ARG A 11 -8.32 14.05 -14.53
C ARG A 11 -7.38 13.63 -13.39
N PRO A 12 -7.69 12.55 -12.65
CA PRO A 12 -6.90 12.07 -11.52
C PRO A 12 -5.74 11.17 -11.96
N LEU A 13 -4.64 11.22 -11.21
CA LEU A 13 -3.47 10.35 -11.31
C LEU A 13 -3.72 9.04 -10.54
N PHE A 14 -3.64 7.90 -11.25
CA PHE A 14 -3.47 6.59 -10.66
C PHE A 14 -2.05 6.09 -11.01
N LEU A 15 -1.28 5.75 -9.98
CA LEU A 15 0.00 5.07 -10.12
C LEU A 15 -0.25 3.62 -10.54
N SER A 16 0.26 3.25 -11.71
CA SER A 16 0.29 1.88 -12.22
C SER A 16 1.57 1.19 -11.75
N ARG A 17 1.42 0.03 -11.10
CA ARG A 17 2.46 -0.98 -10.92
C ARG A 17 2.43 -1.87 -12.15
N SER A 18 3.52 -1.92 -12.91
CA SER A 18 3.70 -2.92 -13.96
C SER A 18 5.06 -3.58 -13.82
N SER A 19 5.03 -4.83 -13.34
CA SER A 19 5.96 -5.88 -13.76
C SER A 19 5.80 -6.09 -15.25
N PHE A 20 6.88 -6.33 -16.00
CA PHE A 20 6.91 -7.25 -17.16
C PHE A 20 8.36 -7.27 -17.69
N TRP A 21 9.07 -8.38 -17.45
CA TRP A 21 10.31 -8.69 -18.15
C TRP A 21 9.94 -9.49 -19.39
N SER A 22 10.25 -8.95 -20.57
CA SER A 22 10.55 -9.76 -21.76
C SER A 22 11.26 -8.87 -22.78
N TRP A 23 12.48 -9.25 -23.15
CA TRP A 23 13.01 -8.91 -24.47
C TRP A 23 13.86 -10.08 -24.98
N ALA A 24 13.33 -10.66 -26.06
CA ALA A 24 13.93 -11.58 -27.00
C ALA A 24 15.33 -11.19 -27.51
N GLY A 25 16.11 -12.22 -27.83
CA GLY A 25 17.40 -12.07 -28.49
C GLY A 25 17.30 -11.54 -29.91
N ALA A 26 18.41 -10.97 -30.37
CA ALA A 26 18.77 -10.88 -31.77
C ALA A 26 20.29 -11.04 -31.88
N GLU A 27 20.68 -12.06 -32.62
CA GLU A 27 22.04 -12.41 -33.01
C GLU A 27 22.56 -11.40 -34.04
N THR A 28 23.87 -11.10 -34.02
CA THR A 28 24.58 -10.77 -35.26
C THR A 28 26.04 -11.16 -35.16
N THR A 29 26.43 -12.04 -36.08
CA THR A 29 27.72 -12.67 -36.30
C THR A 29 28.80 -11.72 -36.85
N PRO A 30 30.08 -12.12 -36.82
CA PRO A 30 31.23 -11.24 -37.06
C PRO A 30 31.65 -11.20 -38.53
N SER A 31 32.31 -10.11 -38.94
CA SER A 31 33.02 -10.06 -40.23
C SER A 31 34.40 -9.42 -40.08
N THR A 32 35.39 -10.19 -40.52
CA THR A 32 36.80 -9.89 -40.68
C THR A 32 37.04 -9.20 -42.03
N THR A 33 37.79 -8.09 -42.07
CA THR A 33 38.75 -7.84 -43.16
C THR A 33 39.95 -7.05 -42.64
N THR A 34 41.11 -7.54 -43.05
CA THR A 34 42.50 -7.14 -42.85
C THR A 34 42.88 -5.77 -43.42
N THR A 35 43.84 -5.09 -42.78
CA THR A 35 45.02 -4.49 -43.44
C THR A 35 46.16 -4.23 -42.45
N SER A 36 47.34 -4.74 -42.81
CA SER A 36 48.70 -4.38 -42.39
C SER A 36 48.95 -2.87 -42.47
N SER A 37 49.91 -2.21 -41.82
CA SER A 37 51.13 -2.54 -41.07
C SER A 37 51.69 -1.19 -40.57
N SER A 38 52.31 -1.15 -39.40
CA SER A 38 53.66 -0.58 -39.18
C SER A 38 53.91 -0.33 -37.69
N SER A 39 55.10 -0.75 -37.28
CA SER A 39 55.67 -0.70 -35.95
C SER A 39 56.04 0.73 -35.52
N SER A 40 55.72 1.08 -34.28
CA SER A 40 56.61 1.91 -33.46
C SER A 40 56.39 1.59 -31.99
N SER A 41 57.46 1.11 -31.35
CA SER A 41 57.60 0.92 -29.92
C SER A 41 57.62 2.28 -29.24
N SER A 42 56.68 2.52 -28.33
CA SER A 42 56.85 3.50 -27.25
C SER A 42 55.98 3.11 -26.06
N SER A 43 56.65 2.90 -24.94
CA SER A 43 56.11 2.64 -23.61
C SER A 43 55.04 3.67 -23.23
N ARG A 44 53.80 3.22 -23.08
CA ARG A 44 52.72 4.00 -22.45
C ARG A 44 51.92 3.14 -21.50
N THR A 45 51.98 3.51 -20.23
CA THR A 45 51.03 3.16 -19.18
C THR A 45 49.61 3.06 -19.72
N HIS A 46 49.01 1.88 -19.67
CA HIS A 46 47.61 1.69 -20.07
C HIS A 46 46.68 2.38 -19.06
N GLN A 47 46.34 3.64 -19.32
CA GLN A 47 45.12 4.22 -18.75
C GLN A 47 43.92 3.57 -19.43
N LYS A 48 43.35 2.53 -18.79
CA LYS A 48 42.09 1.91 -19.21
C LYS A 48 40.95 2.91 -18.99
N LYS A 49 40.25 3.24 -20.09
CA LYS A 49 39.06 4.10 -20.11
C LYS A 49 37.99 3.53 -19.17
N HIS A 50 37.63 4.30 -18.17
CA HIS A 50 36.86 3.84 -17.01
C HIS A 50 35.36 4.15 -17.23
N GLY A 51 34.74 3.39 -18.14
CA GLY A 51 33.29 3.39 -18.41
C GLY A 51 32.49 2.51 -17.43
N PRO A 52 31.27 2.03 -17.77
CA PRO A 52 30.19 1.52 -16.88
C PRO A 52 30.60 0.50 -15.79
N HIS A 53 31.76 -0.14 -15.94
CA HIS A 53 32.41 -0.98 -14.96
C HIS A 53 32.73 -0.30 -13.61
N ARG A 54 32.85 1.04 -13.55
CA ARG A 54 33.06 1.75 -12.27
C ARG A 54 31.84 1.69 -11.38
N LEU A 55 30.70 2.07 -11.94
CA LEU A 55 29.45 2.14 -11.20
C LEU A 55 29.03 0.73 -10.80
N SER A 56 29.17 -0.25 -11.70
CA SER A 56 28.93 -1.65 -11.35
C SER A 56 29.87 -2.13 -10.24
N SER A 57 31.17 -1.82 -10.30
CA SER A 57 32.13 -2.22 -9.26
C SER A 57 31.84 -1.56 -7.91
N VAL A 58 31.42 -0.30 -7.89
CA VAL A 58 31.01 0.40 -6.66
C VAL A 58 29.71 -0.19 -6.11
N ILE A 59 28.72 -0.48 -6.97
CA ILE A 59 27.44 -1.10 -6.59
C ILE A 59 27.67 -2.51 -6.04
N ASP A 60 28.50 -3.33 -6.70
CA ASP A 60 28.86 -4.66 -6.22
C ASP A 60 29.62 -4.60 -4.89
N ALA A 61 30.57 -3.67 -4.73
CA ALA A 61 31.28 -3.49 -3.47
C ALA A 61 30.35 -3.05 -2.31
N VAL A 62 29.33 -2.23 -2.60
CA VAL A 62 28.31 -1.83 -1.60
C VAL A 62 27.39 -3.00 -1.25
N ASN A 63 26.97 -3.77 -2.25
CA ASN A 63 26.12 -4.95 -2.05
C ASN A 63 26.87 -6.05 -1.27
N ASP A 64 28.15 -6.27 -1.57
CA ASP A 64 28.98 -7.25 -0.86
C ASP A 64 29.18 -6.89 0.62
N ARG A 65 29.19 -5.60 0.98
CA ARG A 65 29.23 -5.17 2.39
C ARG A 65 27.94 -5.51 3.15
N LYS A 66 26.80 -5.60 2.47
CA LYS A 66 25.52 -6.00 3.07
C LYS A 66 25.43 -7.51 3.31
N LEU A 67 26.28 -8.31 2.67
CA LEU A 67 26.28 -9.75 2.82
C LEU A 67 26.97 -10.20 4.12
N PRO A 68 26.56 -11.37 4.64
CA PRO A 68 27.32 -12.15 5.62
C PRO A 68 28.80 -12.23 5.23
N PRO A 69 29.77 -12.11 6.17
CA PRO A 69 31.20 -12.31 5.94
C PRO A 69 31.53 -13.55 5.10
N GLU A 70 30.77 -14.64 5.28
CA GLU A 70 30.90 -15.93 4.60
C GLU A 70 30.62 -15.86 3.10
N LEU A 71 29.94 -14.81 2.64
CA LEU A 71 29.52 -14.60 1.25
C LEU A 71 30.25 -13.44 0.55
N ARG A 72 31.20 -12.77 1.22
CA ARG A 72 31.92 -11.60 0.66
C ARG A 72 33.07 -12.01 -0.25
N GLY A 73 33.28 -11.26 -1.34
CA GLY A 73 34.49 -11.35 -2.18
C GLY A 73 34.52 -12.51 -3.18
N ARG A 74 33.39 -13.17 -3.44
CA ARG A 74 33.28 -14.25 -4.44
C ARG A 74 32.91 -13.66 -5.81
N PRO A 75 33.81 -13.65 -6.81
CA PRO A 75 33.54 -12.99 -8.09
C PRO A 75 32.60 -13.84 -8.98
N ASN A 76 31.52 -13.21 -9.45
CA ASN A 76 30.56 -13.66 -10.47
C ASN A 76 29.67 -14.87 -10.18
N SER A 77 28.37 -14.58 -9.99
CA SER A 77 27.22 -15.37 -10.45
C SER A 77 27.24 -16.86 -10.05
N VAL A 78 26.83 -17.21 -8.84
CA VAL A 78 25.40 -17.26 -8.50
C VAL A 78 25.19 -16.71 -7.10
N ARG A 79 24.53 -15.55 -7.01
CA ARG A 79 23.82 -15.12 -5.79
C ARG A 79 22.49 -15.89 -5.75
N SER A 80 22.56 -17.22 -5.77
CA SER A 80 21.34 -18.03 -5.75
C SER A 80 20.69 -17.81 -4.40
N GLU A 81 19.36 -17.72 -4.41
CA GLU A 81 18.56 -17.77 -3.19
C GLU A 81 19.00 -18.95 -2.30
N THR A 82 19.43 -20.06 -2.93
CA THR A 82 19.99 -21.24 -2.29
C THR A 82 21.29 -21.01 -1.52
N ASP A 83 22.26 -20.26 -2.05
CA ASP A 83 23.53 -20.00 -1.35
C ASP A 83 23.31 -19.11 -0.12
N ILE A 84 22.40 -18.12 -0.24
CA ILE A 84 21.99 -17.27 0.87
C ILE A 84 21.25 -18.10 1.92
N ALA A 85 20.30 -18.94 1.50
CA ALA A 85 19.58 -19.84 2.39
C ALA A 85 20.54 -20.77 3.14
N ASN A 86 21.51 -21.39 2.47
CA ASN A 86 22.48 -22.28 3.11
C ASN A 86 23.30 -21.58 4.21
N VAL A 87 23.74 -20.33 3.98
CA VAL A 87 24.46 -19.55 5.00
C VAL A 87 23.55 -19.14 6.15
N VAL A 88 22.29 -18.79 5.86
CA VAL A 88 21.27 -18.53 6.88
C VAL A 88 21.05 -19.76 7.73
N GLU A 89 20.82 -20.93 7.12
CA GLU A 89 20.66 -22.22 7.82
C GLU A 89 21.85 -22.53 8.71
N GLN A 90 23.08 -22.44 8.20
CA GLN A 90 24.29 -22.70 9.00
C GLN A 90 24.38 -21.78 10.22
N ARG A 91 23.99 -20.51 10.08
CA ARG A 91 23.96 -19.56 11.21
C ARG A 91 22.86 -19.87 12.21
N ILE A 92 21.68 -20.28 11.75
CA ILE A 92 20.60 -20.73 12.62
C ILE A 92 21.06 -21.96 13.41
N TRP A 93 21.67 -22.95 12.74
CA TRP A 93 22.21 -24.15 13.40
C TRP A 93 23.25 -23.83 14.47
N ARG A 94 24.28 -23.02 14.15
CA ARG A 94 25.26 -22.58 15.15
C ARG A 94 24.59 -21.84 16.31
N SER A 95 23.62 -20.98 16.01
CA SER A 95 22.90 -20.24 17.06
C SER A 95 22.04 -21.15 17.96
N MET A 96 21.53 -22.27 17.43
CA MET A 96 20.85 -23.30 18.21
C MET A 96 21.85 -24.07 19.09
N GLU A 97 23.00 -24.47 18.55
CA GLU A 97 24.06 -25.17 19.31
C GLU A 97 24.64 -24.30 20.43
N GLU A 98 24.81 -23.01 20.16
CA GLU A 98 25.30 -22.00 21.12
C GLU A 98 24.23 -21.60 22.16
N GLY A 99 22.99 -22.11 22.02
CA GLY A 99 21.90 -21.83 22.96
C GLY A 99 21.39 -20.38 22.91
N HIS A 100 21.63 -19.63 21.83
CA HIS A 100 21.19 -18.24 21.70
C HIS A 100 19.66 -18.07 21.80
N PHE A 101 18.90 -19.12 21.52
CA PHE A 101 17.43 -19.15 21.66
C PHE A 101 16.94 -19.56 23.05
N GLU A 102 17.83 -19.98 23.97
CA GLU A 102 17.41 -20.48 25.28
C GLU A 102 17.01 -19.39 26.27
N ASN A 103 17.71 -18.25 26.24
CA ASN A 103 17.52 -17.12 27.16
C ASN A 103 16.93 -15.88 26.47
N LEU A 104 15.97 -16.09 25.56
CA LEU A 104 15.27 -14.97 24.93
C LEU A 104 14.40 -14.21 25.93
N PRO A 105 14.37 -12.86 25.88
CA PRO A 105 13.47 -12.08 26.71
C PRO A 105 12.03 -12.47 26.38
N GLY A 106 11.29 -12.92 27.40
CA GLY A 106 9.89 -13.32 27.24
C GLY A 106 9.66 -14.78 26.86
N LYS A 107 10.70 -15.63 26.76
CA LYS A 107 10.52 -17.08 26.55
C LYS A 107 9.61 -17.68 27.64
N GLY A 108 8.55 -18.38 27.22
CA GLY A 108 7.58 -19.02 28.12
C GLY A 108 6.61 -18.06 28.83
N LYS A 109 6.73 -16.75 28.64
CA LYS A 109 5.75 -15.78 29.14
C LYS A 109 4.64 -15.56 28.10
N PRO A 110 3.39 -15.32 28.53
CA PRO A 110 2.34 -14.91 27.62
C PRO A 110 2.74 -13.60 26.92
N LEU A 111 2.46 -13.50 25.62
CA LEU A 111 2.73 -12.30 24.84
C LEU A 111 1.89 -11.14 25.36
N ASP A 112 2.51 -9.98 25.59
CA ASP A 112 1.76 -8.79 25.94
C ASP A 112 1.11 -8.20 24.68
N LEU A 113 -0.21 -8.36 24.57
CA LEU A 113 -1.00 -7.84 23.46
C LEU A 113 -1.49 -6.41 23.71
N ASN A 114 -1.21 -5.82 24.87
CA ASN A 114 -1.77 -4.52 25.25
C ASN A 114 -0.98 -3.33 24.71
N SER A 115 0.26 -3.53 24.29
CA SER A 115 1.15 -2.45 23.87
C SER A 115 1.45 -2.58 22.38
N ASN A 116 1.13 -1.55 21.61
CA ASN A 116 1.51 -1.49 20.20
C ASN A 116 2.83 -0.70 20.03
N PRO A 117 3.98 -1.34 19.77
CA PRO A 117 5.26 -0.65 19.61
C PRO A 117 5.32 0.25 18.37
N HIS A 118 4.35 0.14 17.46
CA HIS A 118 4.26 0.94 16.24
C HIS A 118 3.22 2.08 16.34
N ALA A 119 2.49 2.18 17.44
CA ALA A 119 1.57 3.29 17.67
C ALA A 119 2.32 4.52 18.21
N ASP A 120 1.77 5.71 17.94
CA ASP A 120 2.23 6.92 18.61
C ASP A 120 2.02 6.79 20.13
N PRO A 121 2.99 7.17 20.99
CA PRO A 121 2.87 6.98 22.44
C PRO A 121 1.66 7.68 23.08
N ALA A 122 1.22 8.83 22.53
CA ALA A 122 0.05 9.53 23.04
C ALA A 122 -1.24 8.79 22.63
N GLU A 123 -1.31 8.34 21.38
CA GLU A 123 -2.44 7.56 20.84
C GLU A 123 -2.59 6.19 21.56
N ASP A 124 -1.49 5.47 21.78
CA ASP A 124 -1.48 4.21 22.54
C ASP A 124 -2.01 4.40 23.96
N THR A 125 -1.57 5.47 24.63
CA THR A 125 -2.02 5.80 25.98
C THR A 125 -3.51 6.11 26.02
N LEU A 126 -4.01 6.88 25.05
CA LEU A 126 -5.43 7.18 24.91
C LEU A 126 -6.26 5.90 24.75
N TYR A 127 -5.90 5.03 23.79
CA TYR A 127 -6.63 3.79 23.54
C TYR A 127 -6.56 2.82 24.72
N ARG A 128 -5.44 2.77 25.43
CA ARG A 128 -5.30 1.99 26.66
C ARG A 128 -6.22 2.47 27.77
N ILE A 129 -6.35 3.78 27.96
CA ILE A 129 -7.28 4.35 28.95
C ILE A 129 -8.72 4.03 28.56
N LEU A 130 -9.09 4.21 27.29
CA LEU A 130 -10.44 3.88 26.80
C LEU A 130 -10.77 2.40 27.00
N SER A 131 -9.86 1.51 26.61
CA SER A 131 -10.04 0.06 26.76
C SER A 131 -10.19 -0.37 28.22
N ARG A 132 -9.40 0.21 29.15
CA ARG A 132 -9.54 -0.06 30.59
C ARG A 132 -10.89 0.34 31.15
N ASN A 133 -11.53 1.36 30.58
CA ASN A 133 -12.87 1.81 30.96
C ASN A 133 -13.99 1.10 30.18
N GLY A 134 -13.65 0.20 29.25
CA GLY A 134 -14.63 -0.45 28.37
C GLY A 134 -15.25 0.51 27.33
N CYS A 135 -14.63 1.67 27.10
CA CYS A 135 -15.08 2.65 26.12
C CYS A 135 -14.38 2.44 24.78
N ALA A 136 -15.09 2.75 23.69
CA ALA A 136 -14.51 2.74 22.35
C ALA A 136 -14.03 4.14 21.94
N PRO A 137 -13.05 4.25 21.05
CA PRO A 137 -12.73 5.52 20.39
C PRO A 137 -13.95 6.12 19.68
N GLU A 138 -14.02 7.45 19.66
CA GLU A 138 -15.12 8.22 19.07
C GLU A 138 -15.48 7.75 17.65
N TRP A 139 -14.49 7.51 16.80
CA TRP A 139 -14.72 7.08 15.42
C TRP A 139 -15.36 5.69 15.32
N ILE A 140 -15.15 4.80 16.29
CA ILE A 140 -15.82 3.49 16.34
C ILE A 140 -17.30 3.67 16.66
N GLU A 141 -17.61 4.50 17.66
CA GLU A 141 -18.98 4.79 18.08
C GLU A 141 -19.75 5.49 16.97
N LEU A 142 -19.14 6.51 16.35
CA LEU A 142 -19.71 7.25 15.23
C LEU A 142 -19.98 6.34 14.02
N ASN A 143 -19.07 5.41 13.70
CA ASN A 143 -19.31 4.44 12.64
C ASN A 143 -20.50 3.52 12.96
N LYS A 144 -20.64 3.09 14.22
CA LYS A 144 -21.77 2.27 14.67
C LYS A 144 -23.09 3.04 14.50
N GLU A 145 -23.11 4.31 14.91
CA GLU A 145 -24.25 5.21 14.76
C GLU A 145 -24.63 5.40 13.28
N ILE A 146 -23.65 5.72 12.42
CA ILE A 146 -23.86 5.87 10.97
C ILE A 146 -24.49 4.61 10.38
N ARG A 147 -23.99 3.42 10.74
CA ARG A 147 -24.55 2.15 10.26
C ARG A 147 -26.00 1.95 10.68
N CYS A 148 -26.33 2.24 11.95
CA CYS A 148 -27.70 2.16 12.44
C CYS A 148 -28.62 3.14 11.67
N MET A 149 -28.22 4.41 11.54
CA MET A 149 -28.99 5.41 10.80
C MET A 149 -29.22 5.02 9.34
N ILE A 150 -28.20 4.46 8.67
CA ILE A 150 -28.35 3.98 7.29
C ILE A 150 -29.37 2.85 7.21
N THR A 151 -29.36 1.90 8.15
CA THR A 151 -30.33 0.78 8.14
C THR A 151 -31.75 1.26 8.39
N GLU A 152 -31.94 2.17 9.34
CA GLU A 152 -33.24 2.77 9.65
C GLU A 152 -33.75 3.57 8.46
N TRP A 153 -32.91 4.43 7.88
CA TRP A 153 -33.21 5.23 6.70
C TRP A 153 -33.59 4.36 5.50
N ARG A 154 -32.86 3.28 5.22
CA ARG A 154 -33.21 2.34 4.14
C ARG A 154 -34.54 1.64 4.40
N SER A 155 -34.83 1.29 5.64
CA SER A 155 -36.12 0.67 5.99
C SER A 155 -37.28 1.66 5.83
N ALA A 156 -37.08 2.93 6.19
CA ALA A 156 -38.06 4.00 6.01
C ALA A 156 -38.28 4.29 4.51
N LEU A 157 -37.19 4.37 3.74
CA LEU A 157 -37.25 4.54 2.29
C LEU A 157 -38.05 3.42 1.62
N LYS A 158 -37.79 2.15 1.99
CA LYS A 158 -38.54 1.00 1.45
C LYS A 158 -40.03 1.05 1.81
N LYS A 159 -40.37 1.47 3.02
CA LYS A 159 -41.77 1.64 3.46
C LYS A 159 -42.49 2.74 2.67
N ALA A 160 -41.84 3.90 2.51
CA ALA A 160 -42.38 5.02 1.73
C ALA A 160 -42.54 4.64 0.25
N TRP A 161 -41.58 3.90 -0.31
CA TRP A 161 -41.64 3.41 -1.70
C TRP A 161 -42.83 2.46 -1.94
N ASN A 162 -43.05 1.50 -1.03
CA ASN A 162 -44.18 0.60 -1.13
C ASN A 162 -45.52 1.32 -0.96
N SER A 163 -45.57 2.32 -0.06
CA SER A 163 -46.78 3.11 0.16
C SER A 163 -47.15 3.93 -1.07
N ARG A 164 -46.15 4.49 -1.78
CA ARG A 164 -46.35 5.17 -3.07
C ARG A 164 -46.99 4.28 -4.13
N GLN A 165 -46.67 2.98 -4.16
CA GLN A 165 -47.28 2.06 -5.13
C GLN A 165 -48.75 1.74 -4.81
N ASN A 166 -49.11 1.77 -3.52
CA ASN A 166 -50.45 1.41 -3.05
C ASN A 166 -51.40 2.62 -2.96
N ASP A 167 -50.90 3.82 -2.66
CA ASP A 167 -51.69 5.04 -2.52
C ASP A 167 -51.63 5.93 -3.78
N GLN A 168 -52.80 6.28 -4.31
CA GLN A 168 -52.95 7.21 -5.44
C GLN A 168 -52.75 8.70 -5.05
N GLY A 169 -52.50 8.98 -3.76
CA GLY A 169 -52.46 10.33 -3.19
C GLY A 169 -51.07 10.76 -2.71
N SER A 170 -50.35 11.48 -3.58
CA SER A 170 -49.27 12.49 -3.42
C SER A 170 -48.49 12.72 -2.10
N LYS A 171 -48.37 11.78 -1.14
CA LYS A 171 -47.54 11.98 0.07
C LYS A 171 -46.04 11.75 -0.16
N TRP A 172 -45.71 11.09 -1.27
CA TRP A 172 -44.34 10.84 -1.72
C TRP A 172 -43.42 12.08 -1.77
N PRO A 173 -43.80 13.24 -2.33
CA PRO A 173 -42.94 14.44 -2.31
C PRO A 173 -42.48 14.83 -0.90
N GLU A 174 -43.41 14.91 0.06
CA GLU A 174 -43.11 15.26 1.46
C GLU A 174 -42.20 14.21 2.12
N ASP A 175 -42.54 12.93 1.98
CA ASP A 175 -41.73 11.83 2.50
C ASP A 175 -40.33 11.80 1.85
N SER A 176 -40.24 12.11 0.55
CA SER A 176 -38.96 12.15 -0.17
C SER A 176 -38.08 13.31 0.27
N GLU A 177 -38.66 14.46 0.60
CA GLU A 177 -37.92 15.61 1.15
C GLU A 177 -37.41 15.31 2.56
N ALA A 178 -38.23 14.70 3.40
CA ALA A 178 -37.83 14.26 4.73
C ALA A 178 -36.70 13.21 4.67
N LEU A 179 -36.80 12.22 3.78
CA LEU A 179 -35.76 11.21 3.58
C LEU A 179 -34.47 11.81 3.00
N LYS A 180 -34.56 12.81 2.12
CA LYS A 180 -33.39 13.54 1.62
C LYS A 180 -32.74 14.37 2.72
N ALA A 181 -33.50 14.95 3.64
CA ALA A 181 -32.96 15.63 4.81
C ALA A 181 -32.19 14.66 5.73
N GLN A 182 -32.80 13.52 6.06
CA GLN A 182 -32.12 12.46 6.85
C GLN A 182 -30.84 11.96 6.16
N MET A 183 -30.86 11.77 4.84
CA MET A 183 -29.68 11.38 4.07
C MET A 183 -28.56 12.44 4.16
N ARG A 184 -28.91 13.74 4.15
CA ARG A 184 -27.93 14.81 4.35
C ARG A 184 -27.29 14.74 5.74
N ASP A 185 -28.07 14.46 6.78
CA ASP A 185 -27.55 14.33 8.14
C ASP A 185 -26.61 13.12 8.28
N ILE A 186 -26.95 11.98 7.66
CA ILE A 186 -26.06 10.82 7.57
C ILE A 186 -24.77 11.21 6.84
N ASN A 187 -24.87 11.92 5.72
CA ASN A 187 -23.69 12.34 4.95
C ASN A 187 -22.80 13.33 5.72
N ASN A 188 -23.37 14.21 6.54
CA ASN A 188 -22.61 15.08 7.44
C ASN A 188 -21.85 14.27 8.50
N LYS A 189 -22.47 13.23 9.05
CA LYS A 189 -21.78 12.31 9.99
C LYS A 189 -20.69 11.50 9.29
N VAL A 190 -20.93 11.03 8.07
CA VAL A 190 -19.91 10.36 7.24
C VAL A 190 -18.72 11.28 6.97
N LEU A 191 -18.98 12.57 6.69
CA LEU A 191 -17.91 13.56 6.53
C LEU A 191 -17.10 13.71 7.83
N ARG A 192 -17.77 13.90 8.98
CA ARG A 192 -17.10 13.97 10.29
C ARG A 192 -16.26 12.72 10.56
N TYR A 193 -16.82 11.53 10.32
CA TYR A 193 -16.12 10.26 10.45
C TYR A 193 -14.86 10.20 9.58
N ASN A 194 -14.96 10.61 8.32
CA ASN A 194 -13.82 10.60 7.39
C ASN A 194 -12.69 11.56 7.79
N LEU A 195 -13.00 12.60 8.58
CA LEU A 195 -12.02 13.56 9.08
C LEU A 195 -11.27 13.04 10.32
N ILE A 196 -11.88 12.17 11.11
CA ILE A 196 -11.30 11.66 12.37
C ILE A 196 -10.70 10.26 12.26
N VAL A 197 -11.07 9.50 11.23
CA VAL A 197 -10.64 8.12 11.08
C VAL A 197 -9.22 8.01 10.51
N PRO A 198 -8.40 7.04 10.94
CA PRO A 198 -7.15 6.72 10.28
C PRO A 198 -7.33 6.44 8.78
N PHE A 199 -6.30 6.77 8.00
CA PHE A 199 -6.31 6.58 6.55
C PHE A 199 -6.63 5.11 6.16
N GLY A 200 -7.41 4.93 5.09
CA GLY A 200 -7.84 3.61 4.60
C GLY A 200 -9.13 3.06 5.22
N ARG A 201 -9.69 3.72 6.25
CA ARG A 201 -10.99 3.33 6.87
C ARG A 201 -12.13 4.30 6.55
N GLN A 202 -11.90 5.24 5.63
CA GLN A 202 -12.90 6.22 5.17
C GLN A 202 -14.03 5.55 4.39
N THR A 203 -15.22 6.17 4.41
CA THR A 203 -16.43 5.66 3.78
C THR A 203 -17.02 6.68 2.81
N PHE A 204 -17.77 6.21 1.81
CA PHE A 204 -18.48 7.08 0.90
C PHE A 204 -19.87 7.42 1.44
N GLY A 205 -20.30 8.66 1.22
CA GLY A 205 -21.67 9.09 1.52
C GLY A 205 -22.71 8.43 0.62
N LEU A 206 -23.96 8.46 1.08
CA LEU A 206 -25.12 8.00 0.33
C LEU A 206 -25.44 8.96 -0.82
N LYS A 207 -25.92 8.40 -1.93
CA LYS A 207 -26.44 9.14 -3.09
C LYS A 207 -27.87 8.72 -3.32
N TRP A 208 -28.75 9.68 -3.53
CA TRP A 208 -30.19 9.45 -3.66
C TRP A 208 -30.50 8.54 -4.86
N GLU A 209 -29.95 8.88 -6.03
CA GLU A 209 -30.22 8.18 -7.29
C GLU A 209 -29.85 6.70 -7.17
N LYS A 210 -28.65 6.43 -6.64
CA LYS A 210 -28.14 5.06 -6.45
C LYS A 210 -28.96 4.20 -5.49
N GLU A 211 -29.69 4.81 -4.56
CA GLU A 211 -30.52 4.06 -3.61
C GLU A 211 -31.93 3.85 -4.16
N ILE A 212 -32.42 4.75 -5.02
CA ILE A 212 -33.67 4.54 -5.79
C ILE A 212 -33.48 3.45 -6.85
N ASP A 213 -32.35 3.47 -7.58
CA ASP A 213 -32.02 2.44 -8.59
C ASP A 213 -31.96 1.01 -8.00
N LYS A 214 -31.83 0.86 -6.68
CA LYS A 214 -31.85 -0.46 -5.99
C LYS A 214 -33.25 -0.95 -5.66
N LEU A 215 -34.25 -0.08 -5.75
CA LEU A 215 -35.65 -0.34 -5.41
C LEU A 215 -36.53 -0.49 -6.66
N GLU A 216 -36.05 -0.02 -7.82
CA GLU A 216 -36.58 -0.36 -9.15
C GLU A 216 -36.20 -1.80 -9.54
#